data_AF-A0A6A6P9D1-F1
#
_entry.id   AF-A0A6A6P9D1-F1
#
_cell.length_a   1.000
_cell.length_b   1.000
_cell.length_c   1.000
_cell.angle_alpha   90.00
_cell.angle_beta   90.00
_cell.angle_gamma   90.00
#
_symmetry.space_group_name_H-M   'P 1'
#
loop_
_entity.id
_entity.type
_entity.pdbx_description
1 polymer ?
#
loop_
_entity_poly.entity_id
_entity_poly.type
_entity_poly.pdbx_seq_one_letter_code
_entity_poly.pdbx_strand_id
1 'polypeptide(L)'
;MKTAFCTTARSYLGSIYNGLLDDSDQPPVSTKHITDLAAIFVRYNAYEVLGIQLIHGHFKILENSIMVGTNFENLALRRAKNTEIDDIDPANIYGHIFVLTADGLYAYEFQDGPLPDLSGVGQGFLPEFVNYIIRNNLTSLIGLQVLGCGDKSMSELILDQGTVMLDSSVVKNTLPTRVTVFNAGSPHPKLEIVKDLMLVLADVGVL
;
A
#
# COMPACT_ATOMS: atom_id res chain seq x y z
N MET A 1 16.10 1.33 -2.02
CA MET A 1 15.33 2.29 -2.84
C MET A 1 15.48 3.67 -2.24
N LYS A 2 16.31 4.55 -2.82
CA LYS A 2 16.28 5.99 -2.54
C LYS A 2 15.85 6.65 -3.84
N THR A 3 14.72 7.35 -3.82
CA THR A 3 14.09 7.91 -5.02
C THR A 3 14.84 9.18 -5.44
N ALA A 4 15.53 9.13 -6.58
CA ALA A 4 16.05 10.34 -7.22
C ALA A 4 14.92 10.93 -8.10
N PHE A 5 14.35 12.06 -7.69
CA PHE A 5 13.37 12.80 -8.48
C PHE A 5 14.07 13.52 -9.64
N CYS A 6 14.35 12.83 -10.74
CA CYS A 6 14.76 13.46 -12.00
C CYS A 6 13.56 14.21 -12.62
N THR A 7 13.81 15.29 -13.35
CA THR A 7 12.78 16.18 -13.94
C THR A 7 11.77 15.44 -14.83
N THR A 8 12.18 14.40 -15.54
CA THR A 8 11.30 13.55 -16.36
C THR A 8 10.38 12.64 -15.52
N ALA A 9 10.77 12.31 -14.28
CA ALA A 9 9.94 11.56 -13.35
C ALA A 9 8.85 12.45 -12.71
N ARG A 10 9.01 13.79 -12.71
CA ARG A 10 8.12 14.70 -11.97
C ARG A 10 6.71 14.77 -12.57
N SER A 11 6.57 14.91 -13.89
CA SER A 11 5.25 14.99 -14.55
C SER A 11 4.53 13.64 -14.62
N TYR A 12 5.25 12.52 -14.42
CA TYR A 12 4.71 11.19 -14.56
C TYR A 12 3.95 10.71 -13.32
N LEU A 13 4.33 11.18 -12.13
CA LEU A 13 3.77 10.70 -10.86
C LEU A 13 2.32 11.12 -10.66
N GLY A 14 1.99 12.39 -10.96
CA GLY A 14 0.60 12.88 -10.91
C GLY A 14 -0.31 12.15 -11.91
N SER A 15 0.21 11.86 -13.11
CA SER A 15 -0.51 11.10 -14.13
C SER A 15 -0.79 9.65 -13.72
N ILE A 16 0.15 8.99 -13.02
CA ILE A 16 -0.09 7.64 -12.47
C ILE A 16 -1.27 7.67 -11.50
N TYR A 17 -1.24 8.55 -10.48
CA TYR A 17 -2.31 8.66 -9.49
C TYR A 17 -3.66 8.93 -10.16
N ASN A 18 -3.69 9.90 -11.06
CA ASN A 18 -4.90 10.29 -11.79
C ASN A 18 -5.42 9.20 -12.74
N GLY A 19 -4.61 8.20 -13.09
CA GLY A 19 -5.04 7.05 -13.90
C GLY A 19 -5.71 5.94 -13.10
N LEU A 20 -5.63 5.98 -11.76
CA LEU A 20 -6.23 4.96 -10.90
C LEU A 20 -7.75 5.15 -10.80
N LEU A 21 -8.45 4.02 -10.69
CA LEU A 21 -9.88 3.99 -10.36
C LEU A 21 -10.07 4.28 -8.87
N ASP A 22 -11.25 4.77 -8.50
CA ASP A 22 -11.65 4.80 -7.11
C ASP A 22 -11.78 3.36 -6.57
N ASP A 23 -11.57 3.18 -5.26
CA ASP A 23 -11.63 1.85 -4.67
C ASP A 23 -13.03 1.25 -4.80
N SER A 24 -14.11 2.05 -4.81
CA SER A 24 -15.47 1.56 -5.01
C SER A 24 -15.72 0.98 -6.41
N ASP A 25 -14.95 1.40 -7.42
CA ASP A 25 -15.07 0.96 -8.81
C ASP A 25 -14.17 -0.24 -9.16
N GLN A 26 -13.27 -0.64 -8.25
CA GLN A 26 -12.36 -1.78 -8.46
C GLN A 26 -13.08 -3.13 -8.25
N PRO A 27 -12.76 -4.19 -9.01
CA PRO A 27 -13.27 -5.52 -8.73
C PRO A 27 -12.74 -6.07 -7.39
N PRO A 28 -13.43 -7.03 -6.75
CA PRO A 28 -12.91 -7.66 -5.54
C PRO A 28 -11.62 -8.44 -5.83
N VAL A 29 -10.70 -8.46 -4.87
CA VAL A 29 -9.52 -9.32 -4.93
C VAL A 29 -9.92 -10.72 -4.48
N SER A 30 -9.63 -11.74 -5.30
CA SER A 30 -9.97 -13.12 -4.94
C SER A 30 -9.17 -13.60 -3.72
N THR A 31 -9.79 -14.38 -2.85
CA THR A 31 -9.12 -14.99 -1.68
C THR A 31 -7.91 -15.83 -2.12
N LYS A 32 -7.99 -16.48 -3.29
CA LYS A 32 -6.86 -17.23 -3.84
C LYS A 32 -5.63 -16.35 -4.04
N HIS A 33 -5.79 -15.16 -4.63
CA HIS A 33 -4.67 -14.25 -4.83
C HIS A 33 -4.09 -13.76 -3.51
N ILE A 34 -4.94 -13.45 -2.53
CA ILE A 34 -4.51 -13.05 -1.19
C ILE A 34 -3.66 -14.17 -0.55
N THR A 35 -4.13 -15.42 -0.61
CA THR A 35 -3.41 -16.59 -0.09
C THR A 35 -2.07 -16.81 -0.78
N ASP A 36 -2.05 -16.85 -2.12
CA ASP A 36 -0.83 -17.11 -2.87
C ASP A 36 0.20 -15.99 -2.63
N LEU A 37 -0.23 -14.73 -2.60
CA LEU A 37 0.64 -13.59 -2.30
C LEU A 37 1.16 -13.67 -0.86
N ALA A 38 0.31 -13.99 0.13
CA ALA A 38 0.75 -14.17 1.50
C ALA A 38 1.88 -15.22 1.61
N ALA A 39 1.79 -16.33 0.88
CA ALA A 39 2.84 -17.34 0.84
C ALA A 39 4.17 -16.80 0.28
N ILE A 40 4.14 -15.89 -0.70
CA ILE A 40 5.34 -15.20 -1.21
C ILE A 40 5.93 -14.29 -0.11
N PHE A 41 5.10 -13.51 0.58
CA PHE A 41 5.57 -12.60 1.62
C PHE A 41 6.20 -13.34 2.80
N VAL A 42 5.61 -14.46 3.24
CA VAL A 42 6.17 -15.32 4.29
C VAL A 42 7.51 -15.93 3.85
N ARG A 43 7.55 -16.50 2.64
CA ARG A 43 8.76 -17.17 2.10
C ARG A 43 9.99 -16.27 2.10
N TYR A 44 9.81 -14.98 1.85
CA TYR A 44 10.90 -14.01 1.78
C TYR A 44 11.00 -13.10 3.01
N ASN A 45 10.33 -13.42 4.11
CA ASN A 45 10.36 -12.61 5.33
C ASN A 45 10.00 -11.13 5.08
N ALA A 46 9.01 -10.90 4.22
CA ALA A 46 8.55 -9.57 3.83
C ALA A 46 7.33 -9.09 4.62
N TYR A 47 6.63 -9.99 5.30
CA TYR A 47 5.32 -9.76 5.90
C TYR A 47 5.30 -8.78 7.09
N GLU A 48 6.45 -8.42 7.66
CA GLU A 48 6.51 -7.43 8.74
C GLU A 48 6.67 -5.99 8.22
N VAL A 49 7.20 -5.84 7.00
CA VAL A 49 7.62 -4.54 6.46
C VAL A 49 6.97 -4.19 5.13
N LEU A 50 6.36 -5.16 4.44
CA LEU A 50 5.66 -4.98 3.18
C LEU A 50 4.25 -5.58 3.26
N GLY A 51 3.31 -4.98 2.54
CA GLY A 51 1.95 -5.49 2.34
C GLY A 51 1.48 -5.37 0.89
N ILE A 52 0.30 -5.90 0.59
CA ILE A 52 -0.38 -5.68 -0.69
C ILE A 52 -1.47 -4.62 -0.52
N GLN A 53 -1.55 -3.72 -1.50
CA GLN A 53 -2.54 -2.65 -1.54
C GLN A 53 -3.42 -2.83 -2.78
N LEU A 54 -4.73 -2.70 -2.62
CA LEU A 54 -5.65 -2.44 -3.72
C LEU A 54 -5.37 -1.01 -4.20
N ILE A 55 -4.79 -0.86 -5.39
CA ILE A 55 -4.38 0.46 -5.90
C ILE A 55 -5.62 1.26 -6.31
N HIS A 56 -5.68 2.51 -5.87
CA HIS A 56 -6.81 3.39 -6.14
C HIS A 56 -6.41 4.86 -5.98
N GLY A 57 -7.27 5.75 -6.48
CA GLY A 57 -7.21 7.19 -6.23
C GLY A 57 -8.63 7.75 -6.05
N HIS A 58 -8.83 8.57 -5.02
CA HIS A 58 -10.16 9.05 -4.64
C HIS A 58 -10.57 10.37 -5.32
N PHE A 59 -9.59 11.14 -5.77
CA PHE A 59 -9.77 12.45 -6.39
C PHE A 59 -8.69 12.67 -7.45
N LYS A 60 -8.64 13.87 -8.06
CA LYS A 60 -7.57 14.23 -8.98
C LYS A 60 -6.56 15.15 -8.31
N ILE A 61 -5.29 14.96 -8.61
CA ILE A 61 -4.18 15.81 -8.16
C ILE A 61 -3.56 16.56 -9.35
N LEU A 62 -2.77 17.59 -9.07
CA LEU A 62 -2.06 18.35 -10.10
C LEU A 62 -0.92 17.51 -10.68
N GLU A 63 -0.52 17.78 -11.92
CA GLU A 63 0.55 17.02 -12.57
C GLU A 63 1.92 17.19 -11.88
N ASN A 64 2.17 18.35 -11.28
CA ASN A 64 3.42 18.66 -10.57
C ASN A 64 3.39 18.26 -9.08
N SER A 65 2.39 17.50 -8.66
CA SER A 65 2.16 17.20 -7.25
C SER A 65 2.02 15.70 -7.01
N ILE A 66 2.28 15.28 -5.78
CA ILE A 66 2.20 13.89 -5.35
C ILE A 66 1.45 13.79 -4.02
N MET A 67 0.92 12.61 -3.74
CA MET A 67 0.36 12.30 -2.43
C MET A 67 1.46 12.00 -1.43
N VAL A 68 1.49 12.74 -0.32
CA VAL A 68 2.43 12.54 0.78
C VAL A 68 1.66 12.30 2.07
N GLY A 69 1.90 11.14 2.67
CA GLY A 69 1.46 10.78 4.00
C GLY A 69 2.36 11.35 5.09
N THR A 70 1.74 11.80 6.18
CA THR A 70 2.39 12.25 7.42
C THR A 70 1.76 11.56 8.62
N ASN A 71 2.60 10.95 9.46
CA ASN A 71 2.17 10.35 10.72
C ASN A 71 2.16 11.37 11.85
N PHE A 72 1.11 11.36 12.67
CA PHE A 72 1.00 12.12 13.90
C PHE A 72 0.97 11.15 15.07
N GLU A 73 2.17 10.81 15.57
CA GLU A 73 2.38 9.72 16.54
C GLU A 73 1.53 9.86 17.81
N ASN A 74 1.32 11.09 18.29
CA ASN A 74 0.53 11.35 19.49
C ASN A 74 -0.96 11.01 19.35
N LEU A 75 -1.49 10.91 18.13
CA LEU A 75 -2.93 10.77 17.86
C LEU A 75 -3.30 9.46 17.15
N ALA A 76 -2.35 8.55 16.91
CA ALA A 76 -2.56 7.39 16.03
C ALA A 76 -3.31 7.78 14.75
N LEU A 77 -2.84 8.88 14.15
CA LEU A 77 -3.46 9.54 13.01
C LEU A 77 -2.43 9.63 11.91
N ARG A 78 -2.87 9.34 10.69
CA ARG A 78 -2.10 9.62 9.49
C ARG A 78 -2.91 10.49 8.56
N ARG A 79 -2.26 11.46 7.92
CA ARG A 79 -2.87 12.29 6.90
C ARG A 79 -2.11 12.14 5.61
N ALA A 80 -2.79 11.82 4.51
CA ALA A 80 -2.22 11.95 3.18
C ALA A 80 -2.77 13.20 2.51
N LYS A 81 -1.91 14.02 1.89
CA LYS A 81 -2.34 15.22 1.19
C LYS A 81 -1.61 15.37 -0.13
N ASN A 82 -2.27 16.06 -1.06
CA ASN A 82 -1.59 16.54 -2.25
C ASN A 82 -0.51 17.56 -1.87
N THR A 83 0.70 17.39 -2.40
CA THR A 83 1.86 18.24 -2.12
C THR A 83 2.63 18.51 -3.41
N GLU A 84 2.93 19.77 -3.70
CA GLU A 84 3.75 20.13 -4.86
C GLU A 84 5.16 19.56 -4.71
N ILE A 85 5.72 19.02 -5.79
CA ILE A 85 7.02 18.34 -5.76
C ILE A 85 8.14 19.27 -5.28
N ASP A 86 8.04 20.57 -5.55
CA ASP A 86 9.05 21.55 -5.16
C ASP A 86 9.03 21.87 -3.65
N ASP A 87 7.95 21.53 -2.94
CA ASP A 87 7.84 21.68 -1.48
C ASP A 87 8.38 20.48 -0.69
N ILE A 88 8.85 19.45 -1.39
CA ILE A 88 9.23 18.16 -0.80
C ILE A 88 10.73 18.10 -0.56
N ASP A 89 11.13 17.71 0.64
CA ASP A 89 12.51 17.28 0.91
C ASP A 89 12.70 15.82 0.50
N PRO A 90 13.39 15.54 -0.63
CA PRO A 90 13.58 14.18 -1.12
C PRO A 90 14.47 13.33 -0.21
N ALA A 91 15.20 13.94 0.73
CA ALA A 91 16.01 13.22 1.70
C ALA A 91 15.19 12.63 2.85
N ASN A 92 13.96 13.11 3.05
CA ASN A 92 13.11 12.76 4.20
C ASN A 92 11.73 12.20 3.79
N ILE A 93 11.64 11.62 2.59
CA ILE A 93 10.47 10.88 2.14
C ILE A 93 10.88 9.56 1.49
N TYR A 94 9.96 8.61 1.45
CA TYR A 94 10.12 7.36 0.72
C TYR A 94 8.84 6.98 -0.01
N GLY A 95 8.98 6.15 -1.06
CA GLY A 95 7.82 5.60 -1.75
C GLY A 95 7.04 4.67 -0.82
N HIS A 96 5.76 4.95 -0.62
CA HIS A 96 4.92 4.24 0.32
C HIS A 96 4.10 3.15 -0.36
N ILE A 97 3.45 3.49 -1.48
CA ILE A 97 2.64 2.55 -2.26
C ILE A 97 3.08 2.61 -3.71
N PHE A 98 3.31 1.43 -4.27
CA PHE A 98 3.86 1.23 -5.61
C PHE A 98 2.87 0.51 -6.51
N VAL A 99 2.71 1.02 -7.73
CA VAL A 99 2.02 0.33 -8.84
C VAL A 99 3.03 -0.34 -9.75
N LEU A 100 2.66 -1.46 -10.36
CA LEU A 100 3.48 -2.11 -11.40
C LEU A 100 3.06 -1.61 -12.79
N THR A 101 4.00 -0.95 -13.48
CA THR A 101 3.85 -0.49 -14.86
C THR A 101 4.70 -1.34 -15.82
N ALA A 102 4.62 -1.05 -17.13
CA ALA A 102 5.50 -1.66 -18.12
C ALA A 102 7.00 -1.42 -17.83
N ASP A 103 7.33 -0.29 -17.20
CA ASP A 103 8.71 0.14 -16.92
C ASP A 103 9.16 -0.25 -15.50
N GLY A 104 8.33 -0.96 -14.73
CA GLY A 104 8.63 -1.42 -13.37
C GLY A 104 7.71 -0.83 -12.30
N LEU A 105 8.14 -0.92 -11.03
CA LEU A 105 7.40 -0.43 -9.87
C LEU A 105 7.61 1.08 -9.70
N TYR A 106 6.51 1.84 -9.65
CA TYR A 106 6.51 3.27 -9.42
C TYR A 106 5.69 3.60 -8.18
N ALA A 107 6.27 4.39 -7.28
CA ALA A 107 5.52 4.93 -6.16
C ALA A 107 4.49 5.94 -6.69
N TYR A 108 3.24 5.82 -6.26
CA TYR A 108 2.19 6.81 -6.54
C TYR A 108 1.73 7.53 -5.27
N GLU A 109 2.04 6.97 -4.11
CA GLU A 109 1.97 7.66 -2.81
C GLU A 109 3.30 7.54 -2.08
N PHE A 110 3.64 8.61 -1.37
CA PHE A 110 4.86 8.74 -0.59
C PHE A 110 4.53 8.91 0.88
N GLN A 111 5.51 8.65 1.73
CA GLN A 111 5.40 8.84 3.17
C GLN A 111 6.61 9.64 3.64
N ASP A 112 6.37 10.55 4.58
CA ASP A 112 7.43 11.28 5.25
C ASP A 112 8.18 10.44 6.29
N GLY A 113 9.41 10.86 6.58
CA GLY A 113 10.28 10.20 7.54
C GLY A 113 11.17 9.11 6.91
N PRO A 114 11.85 8.34 7.76
CA PRO A 114 12.82 7.35 7.30
C PRO A 114 12.11 6.13 6.69
N LEU A 115 12.68 5.59 5.62
CA LEU A 115 12.30 4.28 5.09
C LEU A 115 12.52 3.21 6.20
N PRO A 116 11.52 2.36 6.49
CA PRO A 116 11.70 1.21 7.37
C PRO A 116 12.86 0.30 6.92
N ASP A 117 13.45 -0.44 7.86
CA ASP A 117 14.52 -1.38 7.52
C ASP A 117 13.97 -2.54 6.69
N LEU A 118 14.42 -2.65 5.43
CA LEU A 118 14.05 -3.73 4.51
C LEU A 118 15.15 -4.80 4.41
N SER A 119 16.20 -4.73 5.23
CA SER A 119 17.35 -5.65 5.17
C SER A 119 16.96 -7.11 5.41
N GLY A 120 15.90 -7.34 6.17
CA GLY A 120 15.35 -8.67 6.45
C GLY A 120 14.60 -9.31 5.29
N VAL A 121 14.31 -8.58 4.22
CA VAL A 121 13.57 -9.08 3.05
C VAL A 121 14.50 -9.86 2.13
N GLY A 122 14.13 -11.10 1.81
CA GLY A 122 14.88 -11.96 0.91
C GLY A 122 14.97 -11.40 -0.52
N GLN A 123 16.16 -11.50 -1.13
CA GLN A 123 16.45 -10.91 -2.45
C GLN A 123 15.55 -11.42 -3.60
N GLY A 124 14.95 -12.61 -3.46
CA GLY A 124 14.02 -13.18 -4.45
C GLY A 124 12.59 -12.63 -4.39
N PHE A 125 12.27 -11.80 -3.39
CA PHE A 125 10.91 -11.29 -3.17
C PHE A 125 10.37 -10.51 -4.38
N LEU A 126 11.07 -9.45 -4.81
CA LEU A 126 10.59 -8.56 -5.85
C LEU A 126 10.38 -9.28 -7.20
N PRO A 127 11.33 -10.11 -7.69
CA PRO A 127 11.12 -10.88 -8.92
C PRO A 127 9.91 -11.83 -8.82
N GLU A 128 9.73 -12.54 -7.71
CA GLU A 128 8.62 -13.49 -7.56
C GLU A 128 7.27 -12.77 -7.46
N PHE A 129 7.20 -11.69 -6.67
CA PHE A 129 6.02 -10.83 -6.57
C PHE A 129 5.61 -10.27 -7.94
N VAL A 130 6.54 -9.59 -8.64
CA VAL A 130 6.27 -8.99 -9.97
C VAL A 130 5.80 -10.04 -10.96
N ASN A 131 6.48 -11.20 -11.01
CA ASN A 131 6.10 -12.29 -11.89
C ASN A 131 4.71 -12.86 -11.55
N TYR A 132 4.33 -12.94 -10.27
CA TYR A 132 2.99 -13.34 -9.86
C TYR A 132 1.93 -12.34 -10.35
N ILE A 133 2.14 -11.04 -10.13
CA ILE A 133 1.21 -9.98 -10.55
C ILE A 133 1.00 -10.01 -12.07
N ILE A 134 2.07 -10.14 -12.87
CA ILE A 134 1.99 -10.18 -14.33
C ILE A 134 1.25 -11.43 -14.80
N ARG A 135 1.63 -12.63 -14.32
CA ARG A 135 1.04 -13.90 -14.76
C ARG A 135 -0.45 -14.01 -14.47
N ASN A 136 -0.94 -13.31 -13.46
CA ASN A 136 -2.34 -13.33 -13.04
C ASN A 136 -3.13 -12.09 -13.50
N ASN A 137 -2.54 -11.22 -14.35
CA ASN A 137 -3.18 -9.99 -14.84
C ASN A 137 -3.65 -9.05 -13.72
N LEU A 138 -2.85 -8.88 -12.67
CA LEU A 138 -3.20 -8.09 -11.48
C LEU A 138 -2.58 -6.68 -11.48
N THR A 139 -1.92 -6.27 -12.56
CA THR A 139 -1.13 -5.01 -12.62
C THR A 139 -1.98 -3.75 -12.39
N SER A 140 -3.26 -3.76 -12.76
CA SER A 140 -4.19 -2.64 -12.55
C SER A 140 -4.95 -2.72 -11.22
N LEU A 141 -4.71 -3.74 -10.41
CA LEU A 141 -5.48 -4.03 -9.20
C LEU A 141 -4.62 -4.05 -7.94
N ILE A 142 -3.44 -4.67 -8.00
CA ILE A 142 -2.59 -4.92 -6.83
C ILE A 142 -1.29 -4.13 -6.94
N GLY A 143 -0.98 -3.42 -5.86
CA GLY A 143 0.25 -2.72 -5.63
C GLY A 143 1.00 -3.28 -4.42
N LEU A 144 2.23 -2.81 -4.26
CA LEU A 144 3.09 -3.13 -3.13
C LEU A 144 3.10 -1.93 -2.17
N GLN A 145 2.92 -2.18 -0.88
CA GLN A 145 2.97 -1.14 0.15
C GLN A 145 4.13 -1.40 1.12
N VAL A 146 4.81 -0.33 1.53
CA VAL A 146 5.74 -0.34 2.66
C VAL A 146 4.98 -0.05 3.93
N LEU A 147 5.00 -0.97 4.88
CA LEU A 147 4.28 -0.83 6.15
C LEU A 147 5.04 0.12 7.07
N GLY A 148 4.32 1.03 7.73
CA GLY A 148 4.98 2.07 8.52
C GLY A 148 4.15 2.68 9.66
N CYS A 149 2.90 2.22 9.87
CA CYS A 149 2.05 2.78 10.92
C CYS A 149 1.37 1.68 11.75
N GLY A 150 2.19 0.98 12.53
CA GLY A 150 1.74 0.13 13.62
C GLY A 150 0.75 -0.98 13.24
N ASP A 151 0.29 -1.60 14.31
CA ASP A 151 -0.37 -2.89 14.34
C ASP A 151 -1.91 -2.79 14.38
N LYS A 152 -2.42 -1.59 14.08
CA LYS A 152 -3.81 -1.22 14.31
C LYS A 152 -4.55 -1.21 12.99
N SER A 153 -5.79 -1.71 13.03
CA SER A 153 -6.73 -1.46 11.95
C SER A 153 -7.01 0.03 11.85
N MET A 154 -6.82 0.58 10.66
CA MET A 154 -7.07 1.99 10.37
C MET A 154 -8.30 2.13 9.48
N SER A 155 -9.09 3.17 9.72
CA SER A 155 -10.19 3.60 8.88
C SER A 155 -9.80 4.89 8.17
N GLU A 156 -9.93 4.91 6.85
CA GLU A 156 -9.62 6.06 6.02
C GLU A 156 -10.86 6.93 5.80
N LEU A 157 -10.71 8.23 6.06
CA LEU A 157 -11.69 9.27 5.78
C LEU A 157 -11.23 10.06 4.57
N ILE A 158 -12.02 10.01 3.51
CA ILE A 158 -11.76 10.68 2.24
C ILE A 158 -12.26 12.12 2.31
N LEU A 159 -11.42 13.08 1.96
CA LEU A 159 -11.71 14.52 1.88
C LEU A 159 -11.39 15.03 0.46
N ASP A 160 -11.81 16.25 0.13
CA ASP A 160 -11.69 16.82 -1.23
C ASP A 160 -10.26 16.84 -1.81
N GLN A 161 -9.24 16.95 -0.96
CA GLN A 161 -7.83 17.11 -1.37
C GLN A 161 -6.84 16.29 -0.52
N GLY A 162 -7.35 15.24 0.12
CA GLY A 162 -6.52 14.42 1.00
C GLY A 162 -7.34 13.35 1.71
N THR A 163 -6.64 12.54 2.49
CA THR A 163 -7.27 11.53 3.34
C THR A 163 -6.72 11.61 4.75
N VAL A 164 -7.53 11.16 5.71
CA VAL A 164 -7.13 11.02 7.10
C VAL A 164 -7.42 9.59 7.53
N MET A 165 -6.39 8.86 7.94
CA MET A 165 -6.53 7.56 8.55
C MET A 165 -6.50 7.68 10.07
N LEU A 166 -7.45 7.02 10.72
CA LEU A 166 -7.58 6.95 12.18
C LEU A 166 -7.67 5.50 12.62
N ASP A 167 -7.29 5.20 13.86
CA ASP A 167 -7.59 3.91 14.48
C ASP A 167 -9.10 3.62 14.36
N SER A 168 -9.45 2.49 13.75
CA SER A 168 -10.84 2.11 13.49
C SER A 168 -11.69 2.06 14.76
N SER A 169 -11.09 1.83 15.94
CA SER A 169 -11.80 1.78 17.23
C SER A 169 -12.29 3.16 17.70
N VAL A 170 -11.70 4.25 17.21
CA VAL A 170 -12.11 5.62 17.59
C VAL A 170 -13.08 6.25 16.60
N VAL A 171 -13.22 5.67 15.40
CA VAL A 171 -14.19 6.12 14.41
C VAL A 171 -15.59 5.61 14.79
N LYS A 172 -16.54 6.53 14.95
CA LYS A 172 -17.92 6.24 15.37
C LYS A 172 -18.91 6.75 14.33
N ASN A 173 -20.07 6.10 14.26
CA ASN A 173 -21.19 6.49 13.39
C ASN A 173 -20.85 6.49 11.89
N THR A 174 -19.93 5.64 11.46
CA THR A 174 -19.61 5.39 10.05
C THR A 174 -19.66 3.89 9.76
N LEU A 175 -19.77 3.52 8.48
CA LEU A 175 -19.67 2.14 8.03
C LEU A 175 -18.44 2.02 7.11
N PRO A 176 -17.54 1.06 7.36
CA PRO A 176 -16.45 0.78 6.43
C PRO A 176 -17.02 0.36 5.06
N THR A 177 -16.49 0.95 4.00
CA THR A 177 -16.90 0.66 2.63
C THR A 177 -16.10 -0.50 2.05
N ARG A 178 -14.79 -0.54 2.31
CA ARG A 178 -13.88 -1.49 1.69
C ARG A 178 -12.60 -1.71 2.50
N VAL A 179 -12.03 -2.90 2.37
CA VAL A 179 -10.67 -3.22 2.83
C VAL A 179 -9.73 -3.12 1.63
N THR A 180 -8.70 -2.30 1.76
CA THR A 180 -7.76 -2.01 0.66
C THR A 180 -6.33 -2.46 0.95
N VAL A 181 -5.99 -2.78 2.19
CA VAL A 181 -4.66 -3.29 2.60
C VAL A 181 -4.79 -4.74 3.06
N PHE A 182 -3.86 -5.60 2.63
CA PHE A 182 -3.73 -6.96 3.14
C PHE A 182 -2.27 -7.27 3.48
N ASN A 183 -2.04 -7.89 4.63
CA ASN A 183 -0.72 -8.32 5.07
C ASN A 183 -0.80 -9.65 5.84
N ALA A 184 0.27 -10.45 5.79
CA ALA A 184 0.37 -11.74 6.48
C ALA A 184 0.84 -11.63 7.96
N GLY A 185 1.26 -10.45 8.44
CA GLY A 185 1.68 -10.23 9.84
C GLY A 185 0.56 -9.88 10.83
N SER A 186 0.74 -10.26 12.10
CA SER A 186 -0.12 -9.88 13.24
C SER A 186 0.29 -8.52 13.85
N PRO A 187 -0.65 -7.73 14.41
CA PRO A 187 -2.10 -7.89 14.47
C PRO A 187 -2.81 -7.27 13.25
N HIS A 188 -3.72 -8.05 12.68
CA HIS A 188 -4.34 -7.87 11.35
C HIS A 188 -5.47 -6.82 11.25
N PRO A 189 -5.97 -6.59 10.01
CA PRO A 189 -7.38 -6.87 9.65
C PRO A 189 -7.51 -7.45 8.20
N LYS A 190 -8.54 -8.17 7.70
CA LYS A 190 -9.61 -9.09 8.16
C LYS A 190 -9.96 -9.96 6.91
N LEU A 191 -9.68 -11.26 6.93
CA LEU A 191 -10.53 -12.27 6.27
C LEU A 191 -11.59 -12.63 7.31
N GLU A 192 -12.87 -12.73 6.95
CA GLU A 192 -14.00 -12.62 7.90
C GLU A 192 -13.95 -13.58 9.11
N ILE A 193 -13.12 -14.62 9.10
CA ILE A 193 -12.79 -15.44 10.26
C ILE A 193 -11.30 -15.82 10.27
N VAL A 194 -10.60 -15.53 11.38
CA VAL A 194 -9.18 -15.88 11.63
C VAL A 194 -8.89 -17.39 11.44
N LYS A 195 -9.91 -18.21 11.60
CA LYS A 195 -9.85 -19.66 11.43
C LYS A 195 -9.58 -20.08 9.98
N ASP A 196 -10.04 -19.30 9.00
CA ASP A 196 -9.94 -19.65 7.58
C ASP A 196 -8.52 -19.42 7.05
N LEU A 197 -7.84 -18.38 7.54
CA LEU A 197 -6.44 -18.13 7.20
C LEU A 197 -5.52 -19.19 7.80
N MET A 198 -5.75 -19.56 9.07
CA MET A 198 -4.96 -20.61 9.74
C MET A 198 -5.14 -21.98 9.09
N LEU A 199 -6.37 -22.31 8.66
CA LEU A 199 -6.65 -23.56 7.93
C LEU A 199 -5.95 -23.60 6.57
N VAL A 200 -5.98 -22.49 5.84
CA VAL A 200 -5.32 -22.39 4.53
C VAL A 200 -3.80 -22.50 4.67
N LEU A 201 -3.20 -21.84 5.66
CA LEU A 201 -1.75 -21.90 5.91
C LEU A 201 -1.29 -23.29 6.35
N ALA A 202 -2.08 -24.00 7.15
CA ALA A 202 -1.80 -25.40 7.51
C ALA A 202 -1.92 -26.34 6.30
N ASP A 203 -2.91 -26.14 5.43
CA ASP A 203 -3.16 -27.00 4.26
C ASP A 203 -2.06 -26.87 3.19
N VAL A 204 -1.41 -25.71 3.11
CA VAL A 204 -0.24 -25.48 2.23
C VAL A 204 1.11 -25.73 2.92
N GLY A 205 1.13 -26.29 4.14
CA GLY A 205 2.35 -26.67 4.87
C GLY A 205 3.21 -25.49 5.32
N VAL A 206 2.59 -24.32 5.50
CA VAL A 206 3.22 -23.11 6.03
C VAL A 206 3.15 -23.07 7.57
N LEU A 207 2.18 -23.79 8.15
CA LEU A 207 2.02 -24.07 9.59
C LEU A 207 2.00 -25.57 9.87
#